data_AF-A0A7X7QLH6-F1
#
_entry.id   AF-A0A7X7QLH6-F1
#
_cell.length_a   1.000
_cell.length_b   1.000
_cell.length_c   1.000
_cell.angle_alpha   90.00
_cell.angle_beta   90.00
_cell.angle_gamma   90.00
#
_symmetry.space_group_name_H-M   'P 1'
#
loop_
_entity.id
_entity.type
_entity.pdbx_description
1 polymer ?
#
loop_
_entity_poly.entity_id
_entity_poly.type
_entity_poly.pdbx_seq_one_letter_code
_entity_poly.pdbx_strand_id
1 'polypeptide(L)'
;MATYYGYDALRTVIRDRAPLLMIDRLEVADDGRSARGVKAVSMAEDFFQGHFPGNPIMPGVLQIAAMAQLGEAALRAADALDDEALLVLSGLKRVKFRRPVVPGDRLDIEASLASVGEGEWTFEAKVQVGGEAASSATLTLKRLDRAVALTPPAALAVTLPEGLAATVADSTAILGMIPHRYPFLLVDRLLCIDAARVVGLKNITGNEAILRGLAEPLFPGFLQIEAAAQTACARALQLPENQGKLGYFMSVDEASFHAPVQPGDQLLMDVTMEMRGRFGLAKAVLSVGTRVVTEAAMKFAIVDRPGAA
;
A
#
# COMPACT_ATOMS: atom_id res chain seq x y z
N MET A 1 8.28 20.45 23.99
CA MET A 1 6.80 20.56 24.05
C MET A 1 6.28 19.83 22.81
N ALA A 2 5.00 19.92 22.47
CA ALA A 2 4.48 19.36 21.23
C ALA A 2 3.47 20.34 20.63
N THR A 3 3.43 20.38 19.30
CA THR A 3 2.51 21.23 18.53
C THR A 3 1.32 20.41 18.09
N TYR A 4 0.12 20.93 18.39
CA TYR A 4 -1.14 20.31 18.01
C TYR A 4 -1.66 20.87 16.69
N TYR A 5 -2.06 19.97 15.80
CA TYR A 5 -2.64 20.29 14.49
C TYR A 5 -4.07 19.73 14.41
N GLY A 6 -5.05 20.64 14.42
CA GLY A 6 -6.42 20.34 13.99
C GLY A 6 -6.52 20.22 12.46
N TYR A 7 -7.72 19.99 11.93
CA TYR A 7 -7.92 19.74 10.49
C TYR A 7 -7.35 20.82 9.55
N ASP A 8 -7.58 22.10 9.84
CA ASP A 8 -7.08 23.15 8.96
C ASP A 8 -5.55 23.30 9.07
N ALA A 9 -5.01 23.14 10.28
CA ALA A 9 -3.58 23.23 10.52
C ALA A 9 -2.80 22.02 9.97
N LEU A 10 -3.35 20.80 10.04
CA LEU A 10 -2.64 19.61 9.55
C LEU A 10 -2.35 19.70 8.05
N ARG A 11 -3.19 20.43 7.29
CA ARG A 11 -3.04 20.62 5.85
C ARG A 11 -1.81 21.42 5.43
N THR A 12 -1.13 22.07 6.37
CA THR A 12 0.14 22.78 6.13
C THR A 12 1.34 21.84 6.22
N VAL A 13 1.21 20.73 6.97
CA VAL A 13 2.28 19.74 7.19
C VAL A 13 2.01 18.38 6.53
N ILE A 14 0.79 18.13 6.09
CA ILE A 14 0.42 16.98 5.24
C ILE A 14 -0.22 17.54 3.97
N ARG A 15 0.35 17.19 2.81
CA ARG A 15 -0.10 17.72 1.52
C ARG A 15 -1.25 16.92 0.92
N ASP A 16 -1.34 15.64 1.25
CA ASP A 16 -2.41 14.76 0.80
C ASP A 16 -3.79 15.24 1.30
N ARG A 17 -4.81 14.94 0.52
CA ARG A 17 -6.22 15.25 0.74
C ARG A 17 -7.05 13.99 0.60
N ALA A 18 -8.33 14.09 0.96
CA ALA A 18 -9.27 13.01 0.70
C ALA A 18 -9.22 12.61 -0.80
N PRO A 19 -9.25 11.30 -1.12
CA PRO A 19 -9.51 10.18 -0.22
C PRO A 19 -8.26 9.55 0.43
N LEU A 20 -7.05 10.09 0.24
CA LEU A 20 -5.81 9.51 0.78
C LEU A 20 -5.19 10.26 1.96
N LEU A 21 -5.82 11.32 2.46
CA LEU A 21 -5.49 11.87 3.78
C LEU A 21 -5.95 10.89 4.88
N MET A 22 -5.00 10.24 5.53
CA MET A 22 -5.27 9.18 6.51
C MET A 22 -5.15 9.67 7.95
N ILE A 23 -5.08 10.98 8.20
CA ILE A 23 -4.91 11.59 9.52
C ILE A 23 -5.95 12.67 9.75
N ASP A 24 -6.72 12.55 10.85
CA ASP A 24 -7.76 13.51 11.24
C ASP A 24 -7.26 14.52 12.27
N ARG A 25 -6.25 14.13 13.06
CA ARG A 25 -5.64 14.92 14.13
C ARG A 25 -4.19 14.52 14.27
N LEU A 26 -3.32 15.50 14.47
CA LEU A 26 -1.88 15.30 14.56
C LEU A 26 -1.31 16.09 15.74
N GLU A 27 -0.35 15.48 16.42
CA GLU A 27 0.54 16.11 17.40
C GLU A 27 1.97 15.80 16.99
N VAL A 28 2.83 16.80 16.88
CA VAL A 28 4.25 16.63 16.53
C VAL A 28 5.10 17.14 17.66
N ALA A 29 6.10 16.36 18.07
CA ALA A 29 7.10 16.81 19.02
C ALA A 29 7.93 17.96 18.41
N ASP A 30 8.23 19.01 19.17
CA ASP A 30 8.89 20.21 18.61
C ASP A 30 10.27 19.93 18.02
N ASP A 31 10.91 18.80 18.37
CA ASP A 31 12.19 18.36 17.83
C ASP A 31 12.06 17.62 16.48
N GLY A 32 10.83 17.42 15.98
CA GLY A 32 10.54 16.68 14.74
C GLY A 32 10.82 15.19 14.81
N ARG A 33 11.18 14.65 15.98
CA ARG A 33 11.62 13.25 16.11
C ARG A 33 10.48 12.29 16.35
N SER A 34 9.29 12.78 16.67
CA SER A 34 8.10 11.93 16.78
C SER A 34 6.82 12.67 16.46
N ALA A 35 5.85 11.92 15.96
CA ALA A 35 4.49 12.39 15.71
C ALA A 35 3.47 11.36 16.22
N ARG A 36 2.32 11.87 16.64
CA ARG A 36 1.16 11.08 17.04
C ARG A 36 -0.05 11.53 16.22
N GLY A 37 -0.80 10.56 15.72
CA GLY A 37 -1.93 10.79 14.85
C GLY A 37 -3.16 10.02 15.29
N VAL A 38 -4.33 10.52 14.90
CA VAL A 38 -5.59 9.79 15.03
C VAL A 38 -6.22 9.66 13.65
N LYS A 39 -6.74 8.46 13.36
CA LYS A 39 -7.63 8.20 12.22
C LYS A 39 -8.90 7.49 12.68
N ALA A 40 -10.04 8.13 12.55
CA ALA A 40 -11.35 7.51 12.70
C ALA A 40 -11.68 6.72 11.43
N VAL A 41 -12.00 5.44 11.58
CA VAL A 41 -12.32 4.56 10.47
C VAL A 41 -13.82 4.54 10.29
N SER A 42 -14.30 4.99 9.13
CA SER A 42 -15.73 5.16 8.85
C SER A 42 -16.15 4.30 7.67
N MET A 43 -17.34 3.69 7.75
CA MET A 43 -17.94 2.96 6.62
C MET A 43 -18.18 3.87 5.41
N ALA A 44 -18.19 5.19 5.60
CA ALA A 44 -18.31 6.17 4.53
C ALA A 44 -17.06 6.27 3.63
N GLU A 45 -15.95 5.62 3.99
CA GLU A 45 -14.73 5.65 3.19
C GLU A 45 -14.84 4.73 1.97
N ASP A 46 -14.54 5.29 0.79
CA ASP A 46 -14.80 4.65 -0.51
C ASP A 46 -14.16 3.27 -0.66
N PHE A 47 -12.98 3.04 -0.08
CA PHE A 47 -12.29 1.76 -0.19
C PHE A 47 -13.08 0.58 0.43
N PHE A 48 -14.00 0.83 1.38
CA PHE A 48 -14.84 -0.23 1.95
C PHE A 48 -15.86 -0.80 0.97
N GLN A 49 -16.24 -0.06 -0.08
CA GLN A 49 -17.03 -0.62 -1.18
C GLN A 49 -16.27 -1.74 -1.91
N GLY A 50 -14.94 -1.64 -1.91
CA GLY A 50 -14.02 -2.56 -2.57
C GLY A 50 -13.38 -3.62 -1.69
N HIS A 51 -13.30 -3.41 -0.36
CA HIS A 51 -12.45 -4.21 0.52
C HIS A 51 -13.13 -4.48 1.89
N PHE A 52 -13.97 -5.51 2.05
CA PHE A 52 -14.59 -6.32 1.01
C PHE A 52 -16.12 -6.12 1.07
N PRO A 53 -16.84 -6.22 -0.05
CA PRO A 53 -18.30 -6.26 -0.03
C PRO A 53 -18.82 -7.30 0.97
N GLY A 54 -19.67 -6.88 1.91
CA GLY A 54 -20.23 -7.73 2.97
C GLY A 54 -19.27 -8.13 4.10
N ASN A 55 -17.98 -7.77 4.01
CA ASN A 55 -17.01 -7.94 5.10
C ASN A 55 -15.99 -6.79 5.07
N PRO A 56 -16.39 -5.57 5.46
CA PRO A 56 -15.56 -4.36 5.33
C PRO A 56 -14.34 -4.44 6.25
N ILE A 57 -13.14 -4.33 5.67
CA ILE A 57 -11.85 -4.34 6.37
C ILE A 57 -11.01 -3.22 5.76
N MET A 58 -10.41 -2.35 6.58
CA MET A 58 -9.49 -1.35 6.06
C MET A 58 -8.26 -2.07 5.46
N PRO A 59 -7.90 -1.79 4.19
CA PRO A 59 -6.69 -2.35 3.60
C PRO A 59 -5.47 -2.02 4.46
N GLY A 60 -4.68 -3.05 4.81
CA GLY A 60 -3.52 -2.88 5.70
C GLY A 60 -2.52 -1.84 5.18
N VAL A 61 -2.36 -1.75 3.85
CA VAL A 61 -1.49 -0.78 3.20
C VAL A 61 -1.88 0.68 3.45
N LEU A 62 -3.15 0.98 3.76
CA LEU A 62 -3.57 2.34 4.12
C LEU A 62 -3.13 2.72 5.54
N GLN A 63 -2.87 1.74 6.41
CA GLN A 63 -2.23 2.00 7.70
C GLN A 63 -0.77 2.41 7.50
N ILE A 64 -0.07 1.85 6.49
CA ILE A 64 1.28 2.29 6.10
C ILE A 64 1.24 3.74 5.59
N ALA A 65 0.24 4.10 4.77
CA ALA A 65 0.05 5.47 4.30
C ALA A 65 -0.09 6.45 5.48
N ALA A 66 -0.88 6.11 6.50
CA ALA A 66 -1.02 6.92 7.70
C ALA A 66 0.30 7.09 8.47
N MET A 67 1.09 6.02 8.61
CA MET A 67 2.41 6.08 9.25
C MET A 67 3.40 6.96 8.46
N ALA A 68 3.39 6.87 7.13
CA ALA A 68 4.22 7.69 6.25
C ALA A 68 3.86 9.18 6.34
N GLN A 69 2.56 9.51 6.39
CA GLN A 69 2.08 10.89 6.57
C GLN A 69 2.50 11.49 7.91
N LEU A 70 2.55 10.69 8.99
CA LEU A 70 3.11 11.14 10.27
C LEU A 70 4.61 11.45 10.15
N GLY A 71 5.37 10.59 9.47
CA GLY A 71 6.80 10.80 9.25
C GLY A 71 7.07 12.08 8.46
N GLU A 72 6.36 12.30 7.35
CA GLU A 72 6.48 13.54 6.57
C GLU A 72 6.07 14.77 7.39
N ALA A 73 4.95 14.70 8.12
CA ALA A 73 4.49 15.81 8.94
C ALA A 73 5.48 16.19 10.03
N ALA A 74 6.15 15.19 10.64
CA ALA A 74 7.20 15.42 11.63
C ALA A 74 8.38 16.20 11.05
N LEU A 75 8.81 15.85 9.83
CA LEU A 75 9.89 16.52 9.14
C LEU A 75 9.52 17.95 8.72
N ARG A 76 8.29 18.16 8.22
CA ARG A 76 7.81 19.51 7.84
C ARG A 76 7.65 20.43 9.04
N ALA A 77 7.08 19.93 10.13
CA ALA A 77 6.90 20.71 11.35
C ALA A 77 8.23 21.15 11.98
N ALA A 78 9.29 20.36 11.79
CA ALA A 78 10.64 20.70 12.25
C ALA A 78 11.49 21.43 11.22
N ASP A 79 10.90 21.92 10.13
CA ASP A 79 11.59 22.66 9.06
C ASP A 79 12.78 21.89 8.46
N ALA A 80 12.70 20.56 8.45
CA ALA A 80 13.75 19.68 7.93
C ALA A 80 13.66 19.49 6.40
N LEU A 81 12.63 20.06 5.76
CA LEU A 81 12.32 19.93 4.34
C LEU A 81 12.06 21.31 3.77
N ASP A 82 12.53 21.56 2.55
CA ASP A 82 12.08 22.73 1.79
C ASP A 82 10.62 22.58 1.34
N ASP A 83 10.02 23.72 0.97
CA ASP A 83 8.62 23.81 0.55
C ASP A 83 8.31 23.04 -0.75
N GLU A 84 9.30 22.64 -1.54
CA GLU A 84 9.05 21.89 -2.79
C GLU A 84 9.39 20.40 -2.65
N ALA A 85 9.95 20.00 -1.49
CA ALA A 85 10.38 18.64 -1.23
C ALA A 85 9.22 17.68 -1.34
N LEU A 86 9.41 16.68 -2.20
CA LEU A 86 8.53 15.53 -2.32
C LEU A 86 9.20 14.34 -1.65
N LEU A 87 8.45 13.67 -0.77
CA LEU A 87 8.89 12.42 -0.18
C LEU A 87 8.14 11.25 -0.81
N VAL A 88 8.86 10.17 -1.05
CA VAL A 88 8.30 8.88 -1.46
C VAL A 88 8.77 7.80 -0.49
N LEU A 89 8.01 6.72 -0.37
CA LEU A 89 8.51 5.51 0.28
C LEU A 89 9.65 4.94 -0.57
N SER A 90 10.82 4.72 0.04
CA SER A 90 11.94 3.97 -0.57
C SER A 90 12.13 2.59 0.04
N GLY A 91 11.62 2.37 1.26
CA GLY A 91 11.72 1.09 1.93
C GLY A 91 10.63 0.83 2.96
N LEU A 92 10.24 -0.44 3.09
CA LEU A 92 9.44 -0.97 4.20
C LEU A 92 10.15 -2.19 4.77
N LYS A 93 10.19 -2.31 6.10
CA LYS A 93 10.71 -3.49 6.79
C LYS A 93 9.82 -3.84 7.96
N ARG A 94 9.75 -5.13 8.26
CA ARG A 94 9.09 -5.68 9.47
C ARG A 94 7.65 -5.18 9.65
N VAL A 95 6.92 -4.97 8.55
CA VAL A 95 5.51 -4.60 8.62
C VAL A 95 4.74 -5.78 9.21
N LYS A 96 3.89 -5.53 10.21
CA LYS A 96 3.02 -6.55 10.81
C LYS A 96 1.60 -6.02 10.88
N PHE A 97 0.64 -6.79 10.40
CA PHE A 97 -0.79 -6.58 10.60
C PHE A 97 -1.28 -7.66 11.58
N ARG A 98 -1.75 -7.23 12.75
CA ARG A 98 -2.05 -8.11 13.89
C ARG A 98 -3.53 -8.41 14.03
N ARG A 99 -4.38 -7.44 13.68
CA ARG A 99 -5.83 -7.58 13.62
C ARG A 99 -6.40 -6.82 12.44
N PRO A 100 -7.57 -7.25 11.92
CA PRO A 100 -8.35 -6.42 11.02
C PRO A 100 -8.71 -5.09 11.69
N VAL A 101 -8.66 -4.04 10.89
CA VAL A 101 -9.23 -2.73 11.22
C VAL A 101 -10.54 -2.62 10.46
N VAL A 102 -11.61 -2.22 11.14
CA VAL A 102 -12.98 -2.22 10.61
C VAL A 102 -13.66 -0.88 10.86
N PRO A 103 -14.77 -0.56 10.16
CA PRO A 103 -15.54 0.65 10.45
C PRO A 103 -15.92 0.76 11.94
N GLY A 104 -15.78 1.96 12.49
CA GLY A 104 -15.97 2.24 13.91
C GLY A 104 -14.69 2.19 14.75
N ASP A 105 -13.61 1.59 14.25
CA ASP A 105 -12.30 1.66 14.91
C ASP A 105 -11.77 3.09 14.90
N ARG A 106 -11.00 3.42 15.94
CA ARG A 106 -10.13 4.60 15.96
C ARG A 106 -8.69 4.11 16.02
N LEU A 107 -7.91 4.49 15.01
CA LEU A 107 -6.48 4.24 14.99
C LEU A 107 -5.76 5.33 15.79
N ASP A 108 -4.99 4.92 16.79
CA ASP A 108 -3.99 5.75 17.46
C ASP A 108 -2.62 5.38 16.88
N ILE A 109 -1.98 6.34 16.22
CA ILE A 109 -0.80 6.13 15.39
C ILE A 109 0.37 6.87 16.02
N GLU A 110 1.52 6.22 16.13
CA GLU A 110 2.76 6.85 16.58
C GLU A 110 3.86 6.55 15.57
N ALA A 111 4.67 7.55 15.22
CA ALA A 111 5.86 7.40 14.41
C ALA A 111 7.03 8.12 15.08
N SER A 112 8.20 7.47 15.13
CA SER A 112 9.42 8.00 15.73
C SER A 112 10.58 7.88 14.74
N LEU A 113 11.31 8.98 14.55
CA LEU A 113 12.48 9.04 13.68
C LEU A 113 13.62 8.19 14.27
N ALA A 114 13.98 7.14 13.55
CA ALA A 114 15.01 6.18 13.93
C ALA A 114 16.39 6.56 13.38
N SER A 115 16.46 7.01 12.13
CA SER A 115 17.71 7.46 11.52
C SER A 115 17.49 8.52 10.44
N VAL A 116 18.53 9.32 10.23
CA VAL A 116 18.62 10.34 9.17
C VAL A 116 19.82 10.00 8.31
N GLY A 117 19.60 9.88 7.01
CA GLY A 117 20.60 9.77 5.97
C GLY A 117 20.54 10.97 5.01
N GLU A 118 21.33 10.91 3.93
CA GLU A 118 21.32 11.96 2.91
C GLU A 118 20.02 11.91 2.09
N GLY A 119 19.09 12.82 2.38
CA GLY A 119 17.78 12.87 1.73
C GLY A 119 16.89 11.66 2.06
N GLU A 120 17.20 10.91 3.11
CA GLU A 120 16.46 9.72 3.54
C GLU A 120 16.20 9.74 5.04
N TRP A 121 15.00 9.36 5.46
CA TRP A 121 14.58 9.33 6.86
C TRP A 121 13.87 8.02 7.17
N THR A 122 14.34 7.30 8.18
CA THR A 122 13.72 6.04 8.61
C THR A 122 12.93 6.25 9.89
N PHE A 123 11.68 5.81 9.91
CA PHE A 123 10.77 5.87 11.04
C PHE A 123 10.40 4.47 11.52
N GLU A 124 10.29 4.31 12.83
CA GLU A 124 9.59 3.20 13.47
C GLU A 124 8.18 3.67 13.82
N ALA A 125 7.17 2.96 13.36
CA ALA A 125 5.78 3.34 13.54
C ALA A 125 4.90 2.19 14.01
N LYS A 126 3.86 2.52 14.77
CA LYS A 126 2.87 1.58 15.28
C LYS A 126 1.47 2.20 15.24
N VAL A 127 0.48 1.33 15.09
CA VAL A 127 -0.94 1.66 15.17
C VAL A 127 -1.57 0.81 16.26
N GLN A 128 -2.39 1.44 17.08
CA GLN A 128 -3.21 0.80 18.10
C GLN A 128 -4.69 1.08 17.88
N VAL A 129 -5.54 0.18 18.36
CA VAL A 129 -6.99 0.37 18.44
C VAL A 129 -7.44 -0.06 19.83
N GLY A 130 -8.00 0.86 20.60
CA GLY A 130 -8.40 0.56 21.99
C GLY A 130 -7.23 0.12 22.88
N GLY A 131 -6.02 0.60 22.61
CA GLY A 131 -4.78 0.22 23.31
C GLY A 131 -4.14 -1.10 22.84
N GLU A 132 -4.78 -1.85 21.96
CA GLU A 132 -4.21 -3.08 21.40
C GLU A 132 -3.47 -2.82 20.09
N ALA A 133 -2.34 -3.49 19.88
CA ALA A 133 -1.54 -3.32 18.67
C ALA A 133 -2.28 -3.84 17.43
N ALA A 134 -2.56 -2.95 16.46
CA ALA A 134 -3.19 -3.29 15.19
C ALA A 134 -2.17 -3.50 14.09
N SER A 135 -1.18 -2.60 13.96
CA SER A 135 -0.06 -2.78 13.03
C SER A 135 1.22 -2.08 13.47
N SER A 136 2.34 -2.41 12.82
CA SER A 136 3.64 -1.76 13.02
C SER A 136 4.48 -1.85 11.76
N ALA A 137 5.39 -0.90 11.55
CA ALA A 137 6.33 -0.90 10.42
C ALA A 137 7.59 -0.10 10.73
N THR A 138 8.70 -0.50 10.12
CA THR A 138 9.84 0.40 9.88
C THR A 138 9.72 0.89 8.44
N LEU A 139 9.62 2.20 8.23
CA LEU A 139 9.45 2.80 6.89
C LEU A 139 10.53 3.83 6.62
N THR A 140 11.04 3.85 5.40
CA THR A 140 12.03 4.82 4.94
C THR A 140 11.37 5.74 3.90
N LEU A 141 11.37 7.04 4.21
CA LEU A 141 11.00 8.10 3.29
C LEU A 141 12.26 8.64 2.62
N LYS A 142 12.16 8.95 1.34
CA LYS A 142 13.25 9.49 0.53
C LYS A 142 12.78 10.72 -0.22
N ARG A 143 13.63 11.76 -0.26
CA ARG A 143 13.43 12.92 -1.11
C ARG A 143 13.53 12.50 -2.58
N LEU A 144 12.48 12.78 -3.35
CA LEU A 144 12.44 12.53 -4.78
C LEU A 144 13.06 13.70 -5.54
N ASP A 145 14.07 13.42 -6.37
CA ASP A 145 14.56 14.36 -7.37
C ASP A 145 13.61 14.41 -8.57
N ARG A 146 12.83 15.50 -8.67
CA ARG A 146 11.83 15.70 -9.72
C ARG A 146 12.43 15.68 -11.14
N ALA A 147 13.68 16.12 -11.32
CA ALA A 147 14.30 16.23 -12.64
C ALA A 147 14.60 14.87 -13.28
N VAL A 148 14.76 13.83 -12.46
CA VAL A 148 15.08 12.45 -12.88
C VAL A 148 13.81 11.58 -12.98
N ALA A 149 12.72 11.98 -12.33
CA ALA A 149 11.62 11.09 -11.95
C ALA A 149 10.55 10.80 -13.01
N LEU A 150 10.27 11.71 -13.96
CA LEU A 150 8.97 11.74 -14.66
C LEU A 150 9.01 11.56 -16.19
N THR A 151 10.03 10.91 -16.77
CA THR A 151 10.03 10.61 -18.21
C THR A 151 9.16 9.38 -18.49
N PRO A 152 8.05 9.49 -19.24
CA PRO A 152 7.23 8.33 -19.59
C PRO A 152 8.02 7.32 -20.42
N PRO A 153 7.76 6.01 -20.28
CA PRO A 153 8.39 5.02 -21.15
C PRO A 153 8.01 5.28 -22.61
N ALA A 154 9.00 5.29 -23.51
CA ALA A 154 8.76 5.50 -24.94
C ALA A 154 7.93 4.39 -25.60
N ALA A 155 7.92 3.19 -25.01
CA ALA A 155 7.15 2.05 -25.48
C ALA A 155 6.07 1.67 -24.45
N LEU A 156 4.84 1.51 -24.95
CA LEU A 156 3.69 0.98 -24.19
C LEU A 156 3.68 -0.56 -24.15
N ALA A 157 4.78 -1.21 -24.56
CA ALA A 157 4.84 -2.66 -24.66
C ALA A 157 5.16 -3.27 -23.29
N VAL A 158 4.25 -4.11 -22.79
CA VAL A 158 4.54 -4.99 -21.66
C VAL A 158 5.48 -6.10 -22.14
N THR A 159 6.68 -6.16 -21.58
CA THR A 159 7.57 -7.31 -21.78
C THR A 159 7.16 -8.41 -20.81
N LEU A 160 6.54 -9.46 -21.34
CA LEU A 160 6.23 -10.64 -20.56
C LEU A 160 7.52 -11.40 -20.20
N PRO A 161 7.63 -11.94 -18.97
CA PRO A 161 8.67 -12.90 -18.66
C PRO A 161 8.65 -14.12 -19.60
N GLU A 162 9.83 -14.68 -19.87
CA GLU A 162 9.94 -15.91 -20.66
C GLU A 162 9.31 -17.12 -19.95
N GLY A 163 8.74 -18.04 -20.73
CA GLY A 163 8.28 -19.34 -20.23
C GLY A 163 6.91 -19.35 -19.54
N LEU A 164 6.07 -18.33 -19.72
CA LEU A 164 4.73 -18.29 -19.12
C LEU A 164 3.77 -19.27 -19.81
N ALA A 165 3.21 -20.20 -19.04
CA ALA A 165 2.05 -21.00 -19.47
C ALA A 165 0.78 -20.14 -19.38
N ALA A 166 0.05 -20.07 -20.49
CA ALA A 166 -0.88 -18.99 -20.82
C ALA A 166 -2.31 -19.13 -20.26
N THR A 167 -2.47 -19.42 -18.96
CA THR A 167 -3.77 -19.12 -18.33
C THR A 167 -3.84 -17.62 -18.08
N VAL A 168 -4.71 -16.94 -18.81
CA VAL A 168 -4.94 -15.48 -18.69
C VAL A 168 -6.33 -15.22 -18.14
N ALA A 169 -6.48 -14.11 -17.43
CA ALA A 169 -7.78 -13.64 -16.93
C ALA A 169 -7.93 -12.15 -17.21
N ASP A 170 -9.06 -11.76 -17.78
CA ASP A 170 -9.45 -10.36 -17.87
C ASP A 170 -10.08 -9.88 -16.55
N SER A 171 -10.46 -8.59 -16.51
CA SER A 171 -11.09 -8.00 -15.33
C SER A 171 -12.39 -8.70 -14.93
N THR A 172 -13.16 -9.23 -15.88
CA THR A 172 -14.41 -9.96 -15.61
C THR A 172 -14.12 -11.27 -14.89
N ALA A 173 -13.14 -12.04 -15.38
CA ALA A 173 -12.71 -13.27 -14.74
C ALA A 173 -12.13 -13.01 -13.34
N ILE A 174 -11.32 -11.95 -13.17
CA ILE A 174 -10.73 -11.58 -11.88
C ILE A 174 -11.79 -11.31 -10.80
N LEU A 175 -12.93 -10.71 -11.16
CA LEU A 175 -14.05 -10.48 -10.21
C LEU A 175 -14.61 -11.78 -9.62
N GLY A 176 -14.51 -12.90 -10.35
CA GLY A 176 -14.84 -14.24 -9.85
C GLY A 176 -13.71 -14.90 -9.05
N MET A 177 -12.48 -14.38 -9.16
CA MET A 177 -11.30 -14.97 -8.51
C MET A 177 -11.02 -14.40 -7.12
N ILE A 178 -11.22 -13.09 -6.95
CA ILE A 178 -10.97 -12.37 -5.69
C ILE A 178 -12.18 -11.55 -5.25
N PRO A 179 -12.37 -11.33 -3.94
CA PRO A 179 -13.51 -10.59 -3.40
C PRO A 179 -13.40 -9.07 -3.58
N HIS A 180 -12.22 -8.55 -3.94
CA HIS A 180 -11.99 -7.12 -4.16
C HIS A 180 -12.89 -6.54 -5.26
N ARG A 181 -13.40 -5.33 -5.06
CA ARG A 181 -14.21 -4.59 -6.04
C ARG A 181 -13.70 -3.17 -6.20
N TYR A 182 -14.16 -2.46 -7.23
CA TYR A 182 -13.98 -1.02 -7.33
C TYR A 182 -14.50 -0.33 -6.05
N PRO A 183 -13.79 0.68 -5.50
CA PRO A 183 -12.59 1.33 -6.04
C PRO A 183 -11.25 0.72 -5.59
N PHE A 184 -11.24 -0.47 -4.99
CA PHE A 184 -10.03 -1.08 -4.40
C PHE A 184 -9.60 -2.43 -5.03
N LEU A 185 -10.11 -2.74 -6.23
CA LEU A 185 -9.56 -3.78 -7.09
C LEU A 185 -8.45 -3.15 -7.94
N LEU A 186 -7.21 -3.59 -7.75
CA LEU A 186 -6.00 -2.98 -8.31
C LEU A 186 -5.30 -3.90 -9.34
N VAL A 187 -5.98 -4.93 -9.84
CA VAL A 187 -5.45 -5.82 -10.88
C VAL A 187 -6.40 -5.78 -12.08
N ASP A 188 -5.90 -5.34 -13.23
CA ASP A 188 -6.71 -5.18 -14.44
C ASP A 188 -6.71 -6.46 -15.30
N ARG A 189 -5.61 -7.21 -15.27
CA ARG A 189 -5.42 -8.42 -16.07
C ARG A 189 -4.42 -9.36 -15.42
N LEU A 190 -4.67 -10.66 -15.51
CA LEU A 190 -3.67 -11.70 -15.26
C LEU A 190 -3.15 -12.21 -16.61
N LEU A 191 -1.84 -12.15 -16.78
CA LEU A 191 -1.11 -12.52 -17.99
C LEU A 191 -0.55 -13.95 -17.90
N CYS A 192 -0.44 -14.47 -16.67
CA CYS A 192 -0.10 -15.87 -16.42
C CYS A 192 -0.62 -16.27 -15.04
N ILE A 193 -1.16 -17.48 -14.96
CA ILE A 193 -1.57 -18.13 -13.71
C ILE A 193 -1.04 -19.55 -13.75
N ASP A 194 0.05 -19.79 -13.01
CA ASP A 194 0.66 -21.10 -12.82
C ASP A 194 0.56 -21.54 -11.34
N ALA A 195 1.07 -22.72 -10.99
CA ALA A 195 1.01 -23.27 -9.65
C ALA A 195 1.68 -22.37 -8.60
N ALA A 196 2.88 -21.86 -8.90
CA ALA A 196 3.70 -21.07 -7.98
C ALA A 196 4.03 -19.67 -8.49
N ARG A 197 3.51 -19.25 -9.65
CA ARG A 197 3.79 -17.95 -10.25
C ARG A 197 2.53 -17.35 -10.88
N VAL A 198 2.33 -16.05 -10.70
CA VAL A 198 1.24 -15.28 -11.27
C VAL A 198 1.79 -13.96 -11.75
N VAL A 199 1.42 -13.58 -12.97
CA VAL A 199 1.80 -12.29 -13.54
C VAL A 199 0.55 -11.45 -13.72
N GLY A 200 0.46 -10.35 -12.97
CA GLY A 200 -0.62 -9.38 -13.04
C GLY A 200 -0.20 -8.10 -13.78
N LEU A 201 -1.18 -7.36 -14.28
CA LEU A 201 -1.00 -6.05 -14.90
C LEU A 201 -1.95 -5.05 -14.25
N LYS A 202 -1.43 -3.88 -13.92
CA LYS A 202 -2.21 -2.71 -13.53
C LYS A 202 -1.84 -1.54 -14.45
N ASN A 203 -2.85 -0.95 -15.07
CA ASN A 203 -2.72 0.34 -15.75
C ASN A 203 -2.90 1.44 -14.71
N ILE A 204 -1.98 2.39 -14.71
CA ILE A 204 -2.03 3.54 -13.80
C ILE A 204 -2.69 4.68 -14.53
N THR A 205 -3.79 5.20 -13.99
CA THR A 205 -4.51 6.33 -14.61
C THR A 205 -4.68 7.47 -13.62
N GLY A 206 -4.56 8.72 -14.13
CA GLY A 206 -4.82 9.92 -13.33
C GLY A 206 -6.28 10.04 -12.89
N ASN A 207 -7.17 9.21 -13.45
CA ASN A 207 -8.58 9.17 -13.10
C ASN A 207 -8.89 8.27 -11.89
N GLU A 208 -7.90 7.53 -11.36
CA GLU A 208 -8.10 6.66 -10.19
C GLU A 208 -8.62 7.46 -8.99
N ALA A 209 -9.79 7.07 -8.49
CA ALA A 209 -10.44 7.77 -7.38
C ALA A 209 -9.51 7.92 -6.17
N ILE A 210 -8.75 6.86 -5.88
CA ILE A 210 -7.81 6.82 -4.77
C ILE A 210 -6.65 7.82 -4.92
N LEU A 211 -6.26 8.20 -6.14
CA LEU A 211 -5.12 9.11 -6.37
C LEU A 211 -5.51 10.60 -6.38
N ARG A 212 -6.81 10.93 -6.48
CA ARG A 212 -7.28 12.32 -6.65
C ARG A 212 -6.86 13.29 -5.54
N GLY A 213 -6.63 12.77 -4.35
CA GLY A 213 -6.24 13.55 -3.17
C GLY A 213 -4.74 13.73 -3.01
N LEU A 214 -3.91 13.04 -3.79
CA LEU A 214 -2.46 13.13 -3.62
C LEU A 214 -1.93 14.46 -4.16
N ALA A 215 -0.99 15.05 -3.43
CA ALA A 215 -0.34 16.28 -3.87
C ALA A 215 0.45 16.08 -5.17
N GLU A 216 1.04 14.89 -5.31
CA GLU A 216 1.68 14.42 -6.53
C GLU A 216 1.01 13.11 -6.94
N PRO A 217 0.47 13.00 -8.15
CA PRO A 217 -0.37 11.86 -8.55
C PRO A 217 0.45 10.60 -8.86
N LEU A 218 1.52 10.32 -8.12
CA LEU A 218 2.28 9.08 -8.21
C LEU A 218 1.49 7.93 -7.61
N PHE A 219 1.61 6.73 -8.19
CA PHE A 219 1.03 5.52 -7.64
C PHE A 219 1.88 5.04 -6.44
N PRO A 220 1.39 5.21 -5.19
CA PRO A 220 2.24 5.07 -4.02
C PRO A 220 2.74 3.65 -3.83
N GLY A 221 3.94 3.52 -3.26
CA GLY A 221 4.56 2.22 -3.00
C GLY A 221 3.64 1.26 -2.21
N PHE A 222 2.90 1.76 -1.22
CA PHE A 222 1.95 0.93 -0.47
C PHE A 222 0.80 0.37 -1.33
N LEU A 223 0.36 1.06 -2.38
CA LEU A 223 -0.64 0.51 -3.33
C LEU A 223 -0.01 -0.48 -4.33
N GLN A 224 1.28 -0.34 -4.65
CA GLN A 224 2.02 -1.33 -5.44
C GLN A 224 2.09 -2.68 -4.70
N ILE A 225 2.33 -2.64 -3.39
CA ILE A 225 2.28 -3.82 -2.52
C ILE A 225 0.89 -4.46 -2.51
N GLU A 226 -0.16 -3.67 -2.38
CA GLU A 226 -1.54 -4.17 -2.42
C GLU A 226 -1.88 -4.83 -3.76
N ALA A 227 -1.53 -4.20 -4.88
CA ALA A 227 -1.79 -4.76 -6.21
C ALA A 227 -1.06 -6.11 -6.41
N ALA A 228 0.18 -6.22 -5.92
CA ALA A 228 0.93 -7.48 -5.92
C ALA A 228 0.28 -8.54 -5.01
N ALA A 229 -0.22 -8.15 -3.83
CA ALA A 229 -0.93 -9.05 -2.93
C ALA A 229 -2.25 -9.56 -3.54
N GLN A 230 -3.00 -8.71 -4.24
CA GLN A 230 -4.20 -9.10 -4.98
C GLN A 230 -3.88 -10.07 -6.12
N THR A 231 -2.78 -9.82 -6.84
CA THR A 231 -2.26 -10.72 -7.88
C THR A 231 -1.95 -12.10 -7.30
N ALA A 232 -1.32 -12.17 -6.12
CA ALA A 232 -1.09 -13.44 -5.43
C ALA A 232 -2.41 -14.12 -5.01
N CYS A 233 -3.34 -13.35 -4.44
CA CYS A 233 -4.63 -13.85 -3.98
C CYS A 233 -5.46 -14.46 -5.11
N ALA A 234 -5.38 -13.93 -6.33
CA ALA A 234 -6.09 -14.44 -7.48
C ALA A 234 -5.76 -15.90 -7.79
N ARG A 235 -4.53 -16.35 -7.53
CA ARG A 235 -4.18 -17.78 -7.61
C ARG A 235 -4.50 -18.54 -6.34
N ALA A 236 -4.18 -17.97 -5.18
CA ALA A 236 -4.33 -18.67 -3.90
C ALA A 236 -5.78 -19.03 -3.60
N LEU A 237 -6.74 -18.14 -3.90
CA LEU A 237 -8.18 -18.35 -3.66
C LEU A 237 -8.86 -19.24 -4.70
N GLN A 238 -8.18 -19.55 -5.81
CA GLN A 238 -8.68 -20.50 -6.82
C GLN A 238 -8.28 -21.95 -6.53
N LEU A 239 -7.43 -22.19 -5.52
CA LEU A 239 -7.21 -23.54 -5.02
C LEU A 239 -8.52 -24.12 -4.46
N PRO A 240 -8.87 -25.39 -4.74
CA PRO A 240 -10.14 -25.99 -4.30
C PRO A 240 -10.43 -25.82 -2.81
N GLU A 241 -9.41 -25.95 -1.95
CA GLU A 241 -9.50 -25.83 -0.50
C GLU A 241 -9.68 -24.38 0.00
N ASN A 242 -9.49 -23.39 -0.87
CA ASN A 242 -9.53 -21.96 -0.55
C ASN A 242 -10.73 -21.23 -1.15
N GLN A 243 -11.58 -21.92 -1.92
CA GLN A 243 -12.76 -21.32 -2.52
C GLN A 243 -13.70 -20.74 -1.44
N GLY A 244 -14.20 -19.53 -1.68
CA GLY A 244 -15.10 -18.82 -0.75
C GLY A 244 -14.40 -18.16 0.45
N LYS A 245 -13.08 -18.34 0.61
CA LYS A 245 -12.28 -17.77 1.69
C LYS A 245 -11.74 -16.38 1.34
N LEU A 246 -11.10 -15.73 2.30
CA LEU A 246 -10.44 -14.44 2.15
C LEU A 246 -8.93 -14.57 2.33
N GLY A 247 -8.17 -13.76 1.59
CA GLY A 247 -6.75 -13.54 1.84
C GLY A 247 -6.56 -12.40 2.85
N TYR A 248 -6.00 -12.70 4.01
CA TYR A 248 -5.62 -11.72 5.03
C TYR A 248 -4.14 -11.40 4.92
N PHE A 249 -3.83 -10.12 4.74
CA PHE A 249 -2.47 -9.65 4.65
C PHE A 249 -1.82 -9.63 6.05
N MET A 250 -0.76 -10.41 6.27
CA MET A 250 -0.13 -10.57 7.59
C MET A 250 1.09 -9.67 7.78
N SER A 251 1.96 -9.61 6.77
CA SER A 251 3.21 -8.85 6.88
C SER A 251 3.86 -8.55 5.54
N VAL A 252 4.64 -7.47 5.53
CA VAL A 252 5.68 -7.22 4.54
C VAL A 252 7.01 -7.37 5.28
N ASP A 253 7.77 -8.41 4.97
CA ASP A 253 9.07 -8.62 5.61
C ASP A 253 10.04 -7.53 5.15
N GLU A 254 10.07 -7.29 3.84
CA GLU A 254 10.77 -6.20 3.18
C GLU A 254 10.06 -5.76 1.89
N ALA A 255 10.15 -4.47 1.57
CA ALA A 255 9.90 -3.96 0.25
C ALA A 255 10.84 -2.79 -0.06
N SER A 256 11.30 -2.72 -1.31
CA SER A 256 12.18 -1.68 -1.83
C SER A 256 11.50 -1.01 -3.02
N PHE A 257 11.51 0.32 -3.05
CA PHE A 257 10.92 1.12 -4.11
C PHE A 257 12.03 1.91 -4.82
N HIS A 258 12.32 1.52 -6.05
CA HIS A 258 13.50 1.95 -6.79
C HIS A 258 13.23 3.16 -7.69
N ALA A 259 11.97 3.32 -8.11
CA ALA A 259 11.56 4.41 -8.98
C ALA A 259 10.07 4.74 -8.82
N PRO A 260 9.65 6.00 -9.09
CA PRO A 260 8.25 6.37 -9.08
C PRO A 260 7.47 5.67 -10.20
N VAL A 261 6.20 5.44 -9.92
CA VAL A 261 5.20 4.92 -10.85
C VAL A 261 4.14 6.00 -11.04
N GLN A 262 3.76 6.32 -12.26
CA GLN A 262 2.96 7.49 -12.59
C GLN A 262 1.79 7.17 -13.54
N PRO A 263 0.78 8.05 -13.65
CA PRO A 263 -0.27 7.94 -14.64
C PRO A 263 0.28 7.76 -16.06
N GLY A 264 -0.26 6.78 -16.78
CA GLY A 264 0.23 6.35 -18.08
C GLY A 264 1.13 5.11 -18.01
N ASP A 265 1.69 4.78 -16.85
CA ASP A 265 2.49 3.56 -16.69
C ASP A 265 1.62 2.30 -16.74
N GLN A 266 2.23 1.23 -17.25
CA GLN A 266 1.75 -0.13 -17.11
C GLN A 266 2.64 -0.86 -16.12
N LEU A 267 2.10 -1.14 -14.93
CA LEU A 267 2.79 -1.83 -13.85
C LEU A 267 2.58 -3.33 -14.01
N LEU A 268 3.63 -4.01 -14.44
CA LEU A 268 3.70 -5.47 -14.48
C LEU A 268 4.07 -5.98 -13.08
N MET A 269 3.34 -6.99 -12.59
CA MET A 269 3.51 -7.57 -11.26
C MET A 269 3.82 -9.05 -11.40
N ASP A 270 5.09 -9.42 -11.35
CA ASP A 270 5.54 -10.81 -11.40
C ASP A 270 5.68 -11.37 -9.99
N VAL A 271 4.77 -12.27 -9.62
CA VAL A 271 4.65 -12.76 -8.25
C VAL A 271 4.88 -14.26 -8.21
N THR A 272 5.88 -14.68 -7.44
CA THR A 272 6.06 -16.09 -7.06
C THR A 272 5.46 -16.33 -5.68
N MET A 273 4.85 -17.49 -5.45
CA MET A 273 4.26 -17.82 -4.15
C MET A 273 4.47 -19.27 -3.75
N GLU A 274 4.58 -19.47 -2.44
CA GLU A 274 4.66 -20.77 -1.79
C GLU A 274 3.61 -20.84 -0.68
N MET A 275 2.92 -21.97 -0.58
CA MET A 275 1.87 -22.21 0.41
C MET A 275 2.31 -23.29 1.41
N ARG A 276 2.02 -23.07 2.70
CA ARG A 276 2.13 -24.07 3.77
C ARG A 276 0.85 -24.08 4.61
N GLY A 277 -0.03 -25.02 4.30
CA GLY A 277 -1.39 -25.04 4.85
C GLY A 277 -2.13 -23.75 4.45
N ARG A 278 -2.72 -23.05 5.42
CA ARG A 278 -3.42 -21.78 5.16
C ARG A 278 -2.49 -20.57 4.98
N PHE A 279 -1.19 -20.70 5.19
CA PHE A 279 -0.26 -19.57 5.13
C PHE A 279 0.48 -19.54 3.80
N GLY A 280 0.70 -18.34 3.25
CA GLY A 280 1.44 -18.13 2.02
C GLY A 280 2.56 -17.11 2.17
N LEU A 281 3.65 -17.34 1.44
CA LEU A 281 4.74 -16.40 1.19
C LEU A 281 4.69 -16.01 -0.28
N ALA A 282 4.65 -14.72 -0.57
CA ALA A 282 4.72 -14.17 -1.93
C ALA A 282 5.95 -13.28 -2.07
N LYS A 283 6.71 -13.48 -3.16
CA LYS A 283 7.78 -12.57 -3.61
C LYS A 283 7.35 -11.92 -4.90
N ALA A 284 7.40 -10.60 -4.94
CA ALA A 284 6.93 -9.81 -6.06
C ALA A 284 8.09 -8.96 -6.64
N VAL A 285 8.21 -8.97 -7.96
CA VAL A 285 9.04 -8.05 -8.74
C VAL A 285 8.11 -7.28 -9.66
N LEU A 286 8.12 -5.96 -9.52
CA LEU A 286 7.25 -5.06 -10.25
C LEU A 286 8.08 -4.22 -11.21
N SER A 287 7.61 -4.06 -12.44
CA SER A 287 8.30 -3.30 -13.47
C SER A 287 7.38 -2.41 -14.30
N VAL A 288 7.97 -1.34 -14.85
CA VAL A 288 7.39 -0.51 -15.91
C VAL A 288 8.32 -0.62 -17.10
N GLY A 289 7.85 -1.27 -18.17
CA GLY A 289 8.72 -1.72 -19.26
C GLY A 289 9.81 -2.66 -18.73
N THR A 290 11.07 -2.31 -18.97
CA THR A 290 12.24 -3.08 -18.49
C THR A 290 12.78 -2.59 -17.13
N ARG A 291 12.26 -1.49 -16.59
CA ARG A 291 12.72 -0.90 -15.33
C ARG A 291 11.99 -1.57 -14.16
N VAL A 292 12.73 -2.23 -13.29
CA VAL A 292 12.20 -2.69 -12.00
C VAL A 292 11.94 -1.47 -11.12
N VAL A 293 10.72 -1.37 -10.60
CA VAL A 293 10.27 -0.24 -9.76
C VAL A 293 10.04 -0.64 -8.32
N THR A 294 9.65 -1.89 -8.06
CA THR A 294 9.41 -2.40 -6.70
C THR A 294 9.81 -3.87 -6.58
N GLU A 295 10.40 -4.22 -5.45
CA GLU A 295 10.60 -5.61 -5.03
C GLU A 295 10.01 -5.79 -3.63
N ALA A 296 9.33 -6.90 -3.36
CA ALA A 296 8.68 -7.13 -2.08
C ALA A 296 8.60 -8.61 -1.69
N ALA A 297 8.70 -8.88 -0.38
CA ALA A 297 8.41 -10.17 0.23
C ALA A 297 7.27 -10.02 1.25
N MET A 298 6.16 -10.73 1.00
CA MET A 298 4.88 -10.57 1.69
C MET A 298 4.39 -11.91 2.24
N LYS A 299 3.72 -11.89 3.39
CA LYS A 299 3.04 -13.07 3.95
C LYS A 299 1.56 -12.81 4.10
N PHE A 300 0.77 -13.84 3.80
CA PHE A 300 -0.68 -13.81 3.92
C PHE A 300 -1.20 -15.11 4.54
N ALA A 301 -2.44 -15.05 5.04
CA ALA A 301 -3.19 -16.21 5.49
C ALA A 301 -4.50 -16.30 4.72
N ILE A 302 -4.91 -17.51 4.37
CA ILE A 302 -6.25 -17.81 3.91
C ILE A 302 -7.13 -18.06 5.13
N VAL A 303 -8.23 -17.33 5.25
CA VAL A 303 -9.14 -17.40 6.38
C VAL A 303 -10.58 -17.55 5.91
N ASP A 304 -11.39 -18.23 6.72
CA ASP A 304 -12.81 -18.36 6.42
C ASP A 304 -13.48 -16.98 6.43
N ARG A 305 -14.44 -16.82 5.53
CA ARG A 305 -15.19 -15.57 5.42
C ARG A 305 -16.16 -15.47 6.60
N PRO A 306 -16.09 -14.41 7.42
CA PRO A 306 -17.05 -14.21 8.51
C PRO A 306 -18.48 -14.20 7.97
N GLY A 307 -19.37 -14.98 8.59
CA GLY A 307 -20.77 -15.08 8.18
C GLY A 307 -21.05 -16.00 6.99
N ALA A 308 -20.07 -16.75 6.48
CA ALA A 308 -20.32 -17.89 5.61
C ALA A 308 -20.75 -19.08 6.47
N ALA A 309 -22.06 -19.31 6.56
CA ALA A 309 -22.66 -20.55 7.05
C ALA A 309 -22.82 -21.54 5.88
#